data_AF-W8NK44-F1
#
_entry.id   AF-W8NK44-F1
#
_cell.length_a   1.000
_cell.length_b   1.000
_cell.length_c   1.000
_cell.angle_alpha   90.00
_cell.angle_beta   90.00
_cell.angle_gamma   90.00
#
_symmetry.space_group_name_H-M   'P 1'
#
loop_
_entity.id
_entity.type
_entity.pdbx_description
1 polymer ?
#
loop_
_entity_poly.entity_id
_entity_poly.type
_entity_poly.pdbx_seq_one_letter_code
_entity_poly.pdbx_strand_id
1 'polypeptide(L)'
;GGFAMPIRENKAQEIYIVMSGEMMALYAANNIARGILKYAAGGSVRLGGLICNERQTDRELDLAEALAAKLNSKLIHFVPRDNIVQHAELRKMTVIQYAPDSQQAAEYRTLAQRIHDNSGKGTVPTPITME
;
A
#
# COMPACT_ATOMS: atom_id res chain seq x y z
N GLY A 1 0.68 20.13 1.80
CA GLY A 1 1.09 18.78 2.21
C GLY A 1 1.79 18.09 1.06
N GLY A 2 2.89 17.39 1.31
CA GLY A 2 3.82 16.87 0.28
C GLY A 2 3.22 15.85 -0.71
N PHE A 3 2.14 15.16 -0.36
CA PHE A 3 1.53 14.13 -1.22
C PHE A 3 0.62 14.68 -2.34
N ALA A 4 0.02 15.86 -2.15
CA ALA A 4 -0.92 16.42 -3.14
C ALA A 4 -0.20 17.01 -4.37
N MET A 5 1.05 17.45 -4.23
CA MET A 5 1.80 18.13 -5.29
C MET A 5 2.20 17.18 -6.44
N PRO A 6 2.79 15.99 -6.19
CA PRO A 6 3.09 15.03 -7.26
C PRO A 6 1.84 14.56 -8.03
N ILE A 7 0.71 14.43 -7.34
CA ILE A 7 -0.58 14.04 -7.95
C ILE A 7 -1.12 15.17 -8.82
N ARG A 8 -1.10 16.41 -8.31
CA ARG A 8 -1.57 17.58 -9.04
C ARG A 8 -0.74 17.84 -10.30
N GLU A 9 0.58 17.61 -10.24
CA GLU A 9 1.49 17.76 -11.37
C GLU A 9 1.54 16.51 -12.27
N ASN A 10 0.69 15.51 -12.02
CA ASN A 10 0.61 14.24 -12.75
C ASN A 10 1.96 13.49 -12.84
N LYS A 11 2.84 13.67 -11.85
CA LYS A 11 4.16 13.03 -11.76
C LYS A 11 4.08 11.57 -11.31
N ALA A 12 2.97 11.18 -10.69
CA ALA A 12 2.68 9.80 -10.30
C ALA A 12 1.27 9.41 -10.76
N GLN A 13 1.18 8.36 -11.58
CA GLN A 13 -0.09 7.91 -12.16
C GLN A 13 -0.68 6.72 -11.42
N GLU A 14 0.16 5.94 -10.73
CA GLU A 14 -0.25 4.79 -9.96
C GLU A 14 0.20 4.96 -8.51
N ILE A 15 -0.75 4.87 -7.59
CA ILE A 15 -0.52 5.07 -6.15
C ILE A 15 -0.76 3.77 -5.42
N TYR A 16 0.18 3.40 -4.55
CA TYR A 16 0.01 2.32 -3.60
C TYR A 16 -0.01 2.89 -2.19
N ILE A 17 -0.97 2.45 -1.38
CA ILE A 17 -1.11 2.91 0.01
C ILE A 17 -0.64 1.80 0.94
N VAL A 18 0.40 2.07 1.72
CA VAL A 18 0.83 1.19 2.81
C VAL A 18 -0.02 1.48 4.05
N MET A 19 -0.56 0.45 4.67
CA MET A 19 -1.41 0.55 5.87
C MET A 19 -1.21 -0.68 6.77
N SER A 20 -1.89 -0.72 7.91
CA SER A 20 -2.01 -1.89 8.79
C SER A 20 -3.46 -2.05 9.25
N GLY A 21 -3.78 -3.10 10.00
CA GLY A 21 -5.13 -3.34 10.56
C GLY A 21 -5.54 -2.38 11.69
N GLU A 22 -4.69 -1.41 12.03
CA GLU A 22 -5.00 -0.43 13.06
C GLU A 22 -5.98 0.62 12.55
N MET A 23 -6.94 1.01 13.40
CA MET A 23 -7.98 2.00 13.07
C MET A 23 -7.40 3.29 12.46
N MET A 24 -6.28 3.78 13.00
CA MET A 24 -5.63 5.01 12.49
C MET A 24 -5.01 4.81 11.10
N ALA A 25 -4.50 3.63 10.78
CA ALA A 25 -3.95 3.32 9.47
C ALA A 25 -5.08 3.19 8.43
N LEU A 26 -6.20 2.56 8.79
CA LEU A 26 -7.40 2.49 7.95
C LEU A 26 -7.98 3.89 7.69
N TYR A 27 -8.04 4.74 8.73
CA TYR A 27 -8.46 6.15 8.63
C TYR A 27 -7.57 6.94 7.67
N ALA A 28 -6.24 6.82 7.82
CA ALA A 28 -5.28 7.47 6.95
C ALA A 28 -5.39 7.00 5.49
N ALA A 29 -5.53 5.69 5.27
CA ALA A 29 -5.72 5.12 3.93
C ALA A 29 -6.98 5.68 3.25
N ASN A 30 -8.09 5.77 3.99
CA ASN A 30 -9.33 6.37 3.47
C ASN A 30 -9.15 7.86 3.12
N ASN A 31 -8.44 8.63 3.94
CA ASN A 31 -8.19 10.05 3.65
C ASN A 31 -7.27 10.26 2.44
N ILE A 32 -6.26 9.40 2.27
CA ILE A 32 -5.43 9.40 1.08
C ILE A 32 -6.29 9.08 -0.15
N ALA A 33 -7.17 8.09 -0.07
CA ALA A 33 -8.10 7.75 -1.14
C ALA A 33 -9.02 8.92 -1.52
N ARG A 34 -9.50 9.72 -0.55
CA ARG A 34 -10.22 10.99 -0.80
C ARG A 34 -9.37 11.98 -1.59
N GLY A 35 -8.10 12.09 -1.23
CA GLY A 35 -7.12 12.88 -1.96
C GLY A 35 -7.00 12.44 -3.43
N ILE A 36 -6.85 11.13 -3.66
CA ILE A 36 -6.76 10.56 -5.02
C ILE A 36 -8.03 10.85 -5.82
N LEU A 37 -9.21 10.59 -5.24
CA LEU A 37 -10.51 10.83 -5.90
C LEU A 37 -10.64 12.28 -6.40
N LYS A 38 -10.20 13.25 -5.60
CA LYS A 38 -10.24 14.68 -5.97
C LYS A 38 -9.45 15.00 -7.25
N TYR A 39 -8.37 14.28 -7.52
CA TYR A 39 -7.51 14.51 -8.69
C TYR A 39 -7.75 13.50 -9.82
N ALA A 40 -8.43 12.38 -9.56
CA ALA A 40 -8.74 11.37 -10.56
C ALA A 40 -9.70 11.86 -11.66
N ALA A 41 -10.57 12.84 -11.37
CA ALA A 41 -11.52 13.39 -12.34
C ALA A 41 -10.87 14.22 -13.46
N GLY A 42 -9.71 14.84 -13.20
CA GLY A 42 -8.99 15.69 -14.16
C GLY A 42 -7.63 15.13 -14.60
N GLY A 43 -7.22 13.96 -14.09
CA GLY A 43 -5.89 13.39 -14.29
C GLY A 43 -5.91 11.87 -14.52
N SER A 44 -4.74 11.33 -14.86
CA SER A 44 -4.56 9.88 -15.08
C SER A 44 -4.24 9.10 -13.79
N VAL A 45 -4.29 9.76 -12.64
CA VAL A 45 -3.93 9.16 -11.35
C VAL A 45 -4.97 8.12 -10.92
N ARG A 46 -4.48 6.94 -10.50
CA ARG A 46 -5.28 5.80 -10.05
C ARG A 46 -4.70 5.19 -8.77
N LEU A 47 -5.55 4.56 -7.98
CA LEU A 47 -5.15 3.71 -6.86
C LEU A 47 -4.80 2.32 -7.39
N GLY A 48 -3.51 1.98 -7.41
CA GLY A 48 -2.99 0.67 -7.83
C GLY A 48 -3.36 -0.44 -6.84
N GLY A 49 -3.35 -0.13 -5.55
CA GLY A 49 -3.85 -1.03 -4.51
C GLY A 49 -3.36 -0.69 -3.11
N LEU A 50 -3.78 -1.51 -2.14
CA LEU A 50 -3.31 -1.44 -0.76
C LEU A 50 -2.18 -2.43 -0.53
N ILE A 51 -1.25 -2.08 0.36
CA ILE A 51 -0.21 -2.97 0.86
C ILE A 51 -0.36 -3.00 2.37
N CYS A 52 -0.65 -4.18 2.93
CA CYS A 52 -0.71 -4.33 4.38
C CYS A 52 0.69 -4.60 4.92
N ASN A 53 1.14 -3.80 5.89
CA ASN A 53 2.33 -4.05 6.68
C ASN A 53 1.89 -4.53 8.06
N GLU A 54 2.08 -5.82 8.32
CA GLU A 54 1.51 -6.51 9.48
C GLU A 54 1.99 -5.90 10.80
N ARG A 55 1.03 -5.71 11.72
CA ARG A 55 1.28 -5.32 13.11
C ARG A 55 0.86 -6.39 14.11
N GLN A 56 0.54 -7.58 13.62
CA GLN A 56 0.11 -8.75 14.40
C GLN A 56 -1.18 -8.47 15.16
N THR A 57 -2.12 -7.81 14.48
CA THR A 57 -3.47 -7.57 14.99
C THR A 57 -4.41 -8.70 14.55
N ASP A 58 -5.43 -9.00 15.34
CA ASP A 58 -6.36 -10.08 15.00
C ASP A 58 -7.09 -9.80 13.68
N ARG A 59 -7.11 -10.80 12.79
CA ARG A 59 -7.80 -10.75 11.49
C ARG A 59 -7.36 -9.58 10.60
N GLU A 60 -6.10 -9.16 10.72
CA GLU A 60 -5.53 -8.03 9.97
C GLU A 60 -5.65 -8.19 8.45
N LEU A 61 -5.46 -9.42 7.94
CA LEU A 61 -5.63 -9.73 6.53
C LEU A 61 -7.08 -9.49 6.06
N ASP A 62 -8.06 -10.04 6.78
CA ASP A 62 -9.48 -9.90 6.46
C ASP A 62 -9.90 -8.41 6.44
N LEU A 63 -9.40 -7.63 7.41
CA LEU A 63 -9.66 -6.18 7.49
C LEU A 63 -9.05 -5.43 6.30
N ALA A 64 -7.81 -5.76 5.93
CA ALA A 64 -7.13 -5.14 4.80
C ALA A 64 -7.82 -5.45 3.46
N GLU A 65 -8.24 -6.70 3.25
CA GLU A 65 -8.99 -7.12 2.06
C GLU A 65 -10.36 -6.44 1.99
N ALA A 66 -11.09 -6.40 3.11
CA ALA A 66 -12.39 -5.74 3.18
C ALA A 66 -12.29 -4.23 2.90
N LEU A 67 -11.27 -3.55 3.45
CA LEU A 67 -11.05 -2.14 3.16
C LEU A 67 -10.70 -1.93 1.68
N ALA A 68 -9.80 -2.75 1.12
CA ALA A 68 -9.43 -2.65 -0.29
C ALA A 68 -10.66 -2.77 -1.21
N ALA A 69 -11.52 -3.75 -0.95
CA ALA A 69 -12.76 -3.94 -1.69
C ALA A 69 -13.71 -2.73 -1.56
N LYS A 70 -13.90 -2.21 -0.34
CA LYS A 70 -14.74 -1.02 -0.09
C LYS A 70 -14.21 0.25 -0.78
N LEU A 71 -12.89 0.36 -0.94
CA LEU A 71 -12.25 1.45 -1.66
C LEU A 71 -12.25 1.25 -3.19
N ASN A 72 -12.97 0.26 -3.72
CA ASN A 72 -12.95 -0.12 -5.14
C ASN A 72 -11.53 -0.44 -5.60
N SER A 73 -10.77 -1.19 -4.81
CA SER A 73 -9.38 -1.53 -5.08
C SER A 73 -9.08 -2.96 -4.63
N LYS A 74 -7.80 -3.31 -4.53
CA LYS A 74 -7.35 -4.65 -4.14
C LYS A 74 -6.17 -4.58 -3.16
N LEU A 75 -6.08 -5.60 -2.32
CA LEU A 75 -4.89 -5.84 -1.52
C LEU A 75 -3.83 -6.46 -2.44
N ILE A 76 -2.77 -5.72 -2.72
CA ILE A 76 -1.67 -6.17 -3.58
C ILE A 76 -0.86 -7.23 -2.85
N HIS A 77 -0.56 -6.96 -1.58
CA HIS A 77 0.24 -7.87 -0.78
C HIS A 77 0.04 -7.61 0.71
N PHE A 78 0.27 -8.67 1.48
CA PHE A 78 0.34 -8.64 2.93
C PHE A 78 1.78 -8.96 3.31
N VAL A 79 2.50 -7.95 3.79
CA VAL A 79 3.90 -8.07 4.20
C VAL A 79 3.91 -8.51 5.67
N PRO A 80 4.39 -9.73 5.96
CA PRO A 80 4.43 -10.22 7.33
C PRO A 80 5.49 -9.48 8.14
N ARG A 81 5.32 -9.51 9.47
CA ARG A 81 6.27 -8.93 10.41
C ARG A 81 7.43 -9.89 10.65
N ASP A 82 8.64 -9.45 10.32
CA ASP A 82 9.87 -10.21 10.54
C ASP A 82 10.97 -9.32 11.16
N ASN A 83 11.65 -9.83 12.19
CA ASN A 83 12.72 -9.10 12.88
C ASN A 83 13.97 -8.92 12.00
N ILE A 84 14.11 -9.70 10.93
CA ILE A 84 15.19 -9.53 9.94
C ILE A 84 15.18 -8.12 9.31
N VAL A 85 14.01 -7.48 9.24
CA VAL A 85 13.87 -6.10 8.77
C VAL A 85 14.67 -5.16 9.66
N GLN A 86 14.52 -5.25 10.99
CA GLN A 86 15.27 -4.39 11.91
C GLN A 86 16.78 -4.70 11.87
N HIS A 87 17.16 -5.97 11.71
CA HIS A 87 18.57 -6.35 11.55
C HIS A 87 19.20 -5.78 10.27
N ALA A 88 18.46 -5.72 9.16
CA ALA A 88 18.90 -5.10 7.92
C ALA A 88 18.98 -3.57 8.05
N GLU A 89 17.97 -2.95 8.67
CA GLU A 89 17.91 -1.50 8.92
C GLU A 89 19.08 -1.00 9.77
N LEU A 90 19.45 -1.73 10.84
CA LEU A 90 20.61 -1.41 11.69
C LEU A 90 21.93 -1.38 10.90
N ARG A 91 22.00 -2.09 9.78
CA ARG A 91 23.14 -2.13 8.86
C ARG A 91 22.99 -1.19 7.67
N LYS A 92 21.93 -0.37 7.64
CA LYS A 92 21.59 0.53 6.53
C LYS A 92 21.44 -0.20 5.19
N MET A 93 20.94 -1.44 5.25
CA MET A 93 20.71 -2.29 4.08
C MET A 93 19.22 -2.61 3.97
N THR A 94 18.75 -2.85 2.75
CA THR A 94 17.45 -3.51 2.55
C THR A 94 17.57 -5.00 2.89
N VAL A 95 16.45 -5.66 3.21
CA VAL A 95 16.44 -7.13 3.43
C VAL A 95 16.94 -7.89 2.20
N ILE A 96 16.60 -7.41 0.99
CA ILE A 96 17.09 -7.98 -0.28
C ILE A 96 18.63 -8.00 -0.34
N GLN A 97 19.30 -6.97 0.19
CA GLN A 97 20.76 -6.89 0.22
C GLN A 97 21.37 -7.66 1.40
N TYR A 98 20.76 -7.54 2.58
CA TYR A 98 21.30 -8.11 3.82
C TYR A 98 21.15 -9.64 3.88
N ALA A 99 20.00 -10.15 3.48
CA ALA A 99 19.64 -11.57 3.57
C ALA A 99 18.79 -11.96 2.36
N PRO A 100 19.40 -12.07 1.15
CA PRO A 100 18.69 -12.28 -0.10
C PRO A 100 17.85 -13.56 -0.14
N ASP A 101 18.24 -14.60 0.60
CA ASP A 101 17.56 -15.89 0.61
C ASP A 101 16.54 -16.04 1.76
N SER A 102 16.30 -14.97 2.52
CA SER A 102 15.32 -14.98 3.60
C SER A 102 13.87 -15.03 3.09
N GLN A 103 12.96 -15.54 3.92
CA GLN A 103 11.53 -15.53 3.62
C GLN A 103 11.03 -14.10 3.38
N GLN A 104 11.43 -13.14 4.23
CA GLN A 104 11.05 -11.74 4.06
C GLN A 104 11.57 -11.14 2.74
N ALA A 105 12.75 -11.53 2.26
CA ALA A 105 13.22 -11.13 0.93
C ALA A 105 12.31 -11.70 -0.18
N ALA A 106 11.82 -12.93 -0.04
CA ALA A 106 10.87 -13.53 -0.98
C ALA A 106 9.51 -12.81 -0.99
N GLU A 107 9.01 -12.35 0.16
CA GLU A 107 7.79 -11.52 0.25
C GLU A 107 7.95 -10.20 -0.52
N TYR A 108 9.08 -9.49 -0.33
CA TYR A 108 9.34 -8.26 -1.09
C TYR A 108 9.47 -8.51 -2.60
N ARG A 109 10.06 -9.62 -3.04
CA ARG A 109 10.10 -9.98 -4.47
C ARG A 109 8.70 -10.27 -5.01
N THR A 110 7.86 -10.96 -4.22
CA THR A 110 6.47 -11.24 -4.58
C THR A 110 5.67 -9.94 -4.68
N LEU A 111 5.81 -9.02 -3.74
CA LEU A 111 5.23 -7.68 -3.80
C LEU A 111 5.66 -6.94 -5.07
N ALA A 112 6.97 -6.92 -5.36
CA ALA A 112 7.50 -6.25 -6.54
C ALA A 112 6.92 -6.84 -7.84
N GLN A 113 6.84 -8.17 -7.94
CA GLN A 113 6.23 -8.84 -9.09
C GLN A 113 4.74 -8.48 -9.24
N ARG A 114 3.97 -8.49 -8.14
CA ARG A 114 2.54 -8.14 -8.17
C ARG A 114 2.30 -6.68 -8.56
N ILE A 115 3.14 -5.75 -8.11
CA ILE A 115 3.11 -4.35 -8.54
C ILE A 115 3.40 -4.24 -10.04
N HIS A 116 4.45 -4.94 -10.51
CA HIS A 116 4.82 -4.94 -11.93
C HIS A 116 3.68 -5.48 -12.82
N ASP A 117 3.12 -6.62 -12.44
CA ASP A 117 2.02 -7.29 -13.14
C ASP A 117 0.70 -6.52 -13.06
N ASN A 118 0.57 -5.60 -12.08
CA ASN A 118 -0.57 -4.69 -12.04
C ASN A 118 -0.59 -3.79 -13.27
N SER A 119 0.59 -3.44 -13.82
CA SER A 119 0.76 -2.76 -15.10
C SER A 119 -0.11 -1.49 -15.24
N GLY A 120 -0.20 -0.68 -14.17
CA GLY A 120 -0.98 0.55 -14.17
C GLY A 120 -2.50 0.35 -14.14
N LYS A 121 -3.00 -0.87 -13.92
CA LYS A 121 -4.45 -1.20 -13.81
C LYS A 121 -5.03 -0.78 -12.46
N GLY A 122 -4.74 0.45 -12.05
CA GLY A 122 -5.35 1.07 -10.88
C GLY A 122 -6.78 1.51 -11.14
N THR A 123 -7.52 1.75 -10.07
CA THR A 123 -8.92 2.17 -10.11
C THR A 123 -9.09 3.59 -9.57
N VAL A 124 -10.24 4.20 -9.86
CA VAL A 124 -10.67 5.40 -9.13
C VAL A 124 -11.25 4.92 -7.79
N PRO A 125 -10.68 5.33 -6.65
CA PRO A 125 -11.12 4.80 -5.37
C PRO A 125 -12.50 5.34 -4.97
N THR A 126 -13.20 4.59 -4.12
CA THR A 126 -14.48 4.97 -3.50
C THR A 126 -14.33 5.12 -1.98
N PRO A 127 -13.89 6.30 -1.49
CA PRO A 127 -13.68 6.50 -0.06
C PRO A 127 -14.95 6.28 0.75
N ILE A 128 -14.81 5.62 1.88
CA ILE A 128 -15.91 5.31 2.80
C ILE A 128 -16.24 6.50 3.71
N THR A 129 -17.52 6.71 3.98
CA THR A 129 -18.00 7.54 5.09
C THR A 129 -17.73 6.82 6.42
N MET A 130 -17.50 7.59 7.49
CA MET A 130 -17.23 7.05 8.83
C MET A 130 -18.46 7.14 9.74
N GLU A 131 -19.65 7.15 9.15
CA GLU A 131 -20.92 7.05 9.87
C GLU A 131 -21.20 5.60 10.26
#